data_AF-A0A479ZU16-F1
#
_entry.id   AF-A0A479ZU16-F1
#
_cell.length_a   1.000
_cell.length_b   1.000
_cell.length_c   1.000
_cell.angle_alpha   90.00
_cell.angle_beta   90.00
_cell.angle_gamma   90.00
#
_symmetry.space_group_name_H-M   'P 1'
#
loop_
_entity.id
_entity.type
_entity.pdbx_description
1 polymer ?
#
loop_
_entity_poly.entity_id
_entity_poly.type
_entity_poly.pdbx_seq_one_letter_code
_entity_poly.pdbx_strand_id
1 'polypeptide(L)'
;MLNLFKSKNQTPLQSSVVLRVIGDRASGKTTYMASLARWPNADPNSPVQAVTAVDEGGEDLINKAQNILEQGLEFEKTDLKNISQVTDCTLQITLKEKKIGSPLFNLNISSKDYSGEFFDDLLHQSQNPQLEEYLQDCLQANGIMFLVDGSSRRKDLEYANGLDKLLLALDRNDINGSKRRIALVLNKCEQSDLWVNRDKPGFLASARFPQVCRKLQAWQQMGGGEIEFFTASAFGMLGNKYPEPNVNLLNRSRGGVRAVIKNPRLWRPFGLVAPIYWLAKGSRHPELDHV
;
A
#
# COMPACT_ATOMS: atom_id res chain seq x y z
N MET A 1 -46.20 4.24 30.48
CA MET A 1 -44.80 4.61 30.25
C MET A 1 -44.05 3.35 29.82
N LEU A 2 -43.84 3.19 28.51
CA LEU A 2 -43.18 2.02 27.92
C LEU A 2 -41.78 2.43 27.45
N ASN A 3 -40.77 1.77 28.03
CA ASN A 3 -39.36 1.89 27.69
C ASN A 3 -39.11 1.56 26.21
N LEU A 4 -38.82 2.57 25.40
CA LEU A 4 -38.10 2.41 24.13
C LEU A 4 -36.71 2.97 24.33
N PHE A 5 -35.70 2.10 24.40
CA PHE A 5 -34.35 2.28 23.83
C PHE A 5 -33.54 1.01 24.19
N LYS A 6 -33.78 -0.09 23.46
CA LYS A 6 -32.77 -1.14 23.32
C LYS A 6 -31.82 -0.65 22.23
N SER A 7 -30.63 -0.16 22.61
CA SER A 7 -29.54 -0.05 21.65
C SER A 7 -29.21 -1.47 21.18
N LYS A 8 -29.44 -1.75 19.89
CA LYS A 8 -28.83 -2.92 19.26
C LYS A 8 -27.33 -2.65 19.26
N ASN A 9 -26.58 -3.31 20.13
CA ASN A 9 -25.13 -3.46 19.97
C ASN A 9 -24.91 -4.24 18.67
N GLN A 10 -24.80 -3.53 17.55
CA GLN A 10 -24.41 -4.13 16.29
C GLN A 10 -22.88 -4.30 16.34
N THR A 11 -22.42 -5.53 16.42
CA THR A 11 -20.99 -5.85 16.30
C THR A 11 -20.53 -5.38 14.91
N PRO A 12 -19.41 -4.63 14.82
CA PRO A 12 -18.85 -4.23 13.53
C PRO A 12 -18.62 -5.44 12.62
N LEU A 13 -18.90 -5.31 11.33
CA LEU A 13 -18.47 -6.31 10.35
C LEU A 13 -16.94 -6.30 10.32
N GLN A 14 -16.32 -7.47 10.33
CA GLN A 14 -14.86 -7.59 10.40
C GLN A 14 -14.30 -8.32 9.17
N SER A 15 -13.15 -7.86 8.71
CA SER A 15 -12.32 -8.56 7.73
C SER A 15 -10.87 -8.42 8.15
N SER A 16 -10.05 -9.40 7.80
CA SER A 16 -8.61 -9.33 8.00
C SER A 16 -7.87 -9.63 6.71
N VAL A 17 -6.69 -9.06 6.58
CA VAL A 17 -5.74 -9.35 5.50
C VAL A 17 -4.34 -9.45 6.10
N VAL A 18 -3.61 -10.50 5.72
CA VAL A 18 -2.18 -10.62 5.95
C VAL A 18 -1.51 -10.09 4.69
N LEU A 19 -1.06 -8.84 4.80
CA LEU A 19 -0.53 -8.06 3.71
C LEU A 19 0.99 -8.15 3.69
N ARG A 20 1.58 -8.29 2.52
CA ARG A 20 3.01 -8.10 2.32
C ARG A 20 3.27 -6.97 1.34
N VAL A 21 4.03 -5.98 1.78
CA VAL A 21 4.35 -4.80 0.97
C VAL A 21 5.73 -5.01 0.36
N ILE A 22 5.74 -5.24 -0.95
CA ILE A 22 6.96 -5.40 -1.74
C ILE A 22 7.14 -4.20 -2.66
N GLY A 23 8.39 -3.91 -3.01
CA GLY A 23 8.72 -2.73 -3.80
C GLY A 23 10.15 -2.30 -3.51
N ASP A 24 10.73 -1.49 -4.39
CA ASP A 24 12.10 -1.06 -4.21
C ASP A 24 12.26 -0.01 -3.11
N ARG A 25 13.51 0.38 -2.79
CA ARG A 25 13.77 1.43 -1.78
C ARG A 25 13.06 2.73 -2.11
N ALA A 26 13.01 3.09 -3.40
CA ALA A 26 12.42 4.34 -3.84
C ALA A 26 10.89 4.34 -3.80
N SER A 27 10.21 3.19 -3.85
CA SER A 27 8.74 3.10 -3.88
C SER A 27 8.01 3.77 -2.70
N GLY A 28 8.71 3.98 -1.57
CA GLY A 28 8.17 4.69 -0.41
C GLY A 28 7.29 3.82 0.48
N LYS A 29 7.62 2.53 0.64
CA LYS A 29 6.86 1.56 1.47
C LYS A 29 6.69 2.03 2.92
N THR A 30 7.78 2.33 3.60
CA THR A 30 7.74 2.83 4.99
C THR A 30 6.95 4.13 5.09
N THR A 31 7.15 5.06 4.14
CA THR A 31 6.39 6.30 4.06
C THR A 31 4.90 6.04 3.88
N TYR A 32 4.52 5.13 2.99
CA TYR A 32 3.13 4.73 2.77
C TYR A 32 2.51 4.19 4.06
N MET A 33 3.18 3.24 4.71
CA MET A 33 2.69 2.59 5.94
C MET A 33 2.58 3.57 7.11
N ALA A 34 3.57 4.43 7.31
CA ALA A 34 3.54 5.47 8.33
C ALA A 34 2.43 6.51 8.06
N SER A 35 2.23 6.88 6.79
CA SER A 35 1.15 7.80 6.39
C SER A 35 -0.24 7.20 6.60
N LEU A 36 -0.38 5.89 6.32
CA LEU A 36 -1.60 5.15 6.57
C LEU A 36 -1.89 5.08 8.07
N ALA A 37 -0.91 4.69 8.89
CA ALA A 37 -1.05 4.58 10.34
C ALA A 37 -1.42 5.92 10.97
N ARG A 38 -0.77 7.00 10.53
CA ARG A 38 -0.99 8.36 11.05
C ARG A 38 -2.32 8.97 10.60
N TRP A 39 -2.75 8.65 9.38
CA TRP A 39 -3.96 9.13 8.70
C TRP A 39 -4.29 10.64 8.94
N PRO A 40 -3.37 11.56 8.59
CA PRO A 40 -3.46 12.97 8.95
C PRO A 40 -4.46 13.73 8.07
N ASN A 41 -5.10 14.76 8.66
CA ASN A 41 -6.03 15.70 7.99
C ASN A 41 -7.09 15.02 7.10
N ALA A 42 -7.64 13.90 7.57
CA ALA A 42 -8.66 13.14 6.85
C ALA A 42 -9.86 14.02 6.47
N ASP A 43 -10.41 13.81 5.27
CA ASP A 43 -11.66 14.48 4.86
C ASP A 43 -12.78 14.11 5.85
N PRO A 44 -13.57 15.07 6.36
CA PRO A 44 -14.77 14.75 7.13
C PRO A 44 -15.75 13.83 6.38
N ASN A 45 -15.81 13.94 5.05
CA ASN A 45 -16.63 13.11 4.17
C ASN A 45 -15.95 11.79 3.77
N SER A 46 -14.73 11.54 4.27
CA SER A 46 -14.04 10.28 4.04
C SER A 46 -14.87 9.10 4.57
N PRO A 47 -14.98 8.00 3.82
CA PRO A 47 -15.50 6.74 4.34
C PRO A 47 -14.58 6.15 5.42
N VAL A 48 -13.32 6.57 5.48
CA VAL A 48 -12.38 6.17 6.55
C VAL A 48 -12.65 7.03 7.78
N GLN A 49 -13.14 6.40 8.84
CA GLN A 49 -13.37 7.07 10.13
C GLN A 49 -12.09 7.20 10.94
N ALA A 50 -11.31 6.13 11.03
CA ALA A 50 -10.10 6.07 11.84
C ALA A 50 -9.16 4.98 11.34
N VAL A 51 -7.87 5.19 11.58
CA VAL A 51 -6.84 4.16 11.53
C VAL A 51 -6.20 4.12 12.91
N THR A 52 -6.16 2.94 13.52
CA THR A 52 -5.61 2.75 14.87
C THR A 52 -4.59 1.64 14.86
N ALA A 53 -3.49 1.82 15.61
CA ALA A 53 -2.56 0.75 15.88
C ALA A 53 -3.20 -0.30 16.80
N VAL A 54 -2.86 -1.57 16.58
CA VAL A 54 -3.30 -2.71 17.38
C VAL A 54 -2.14 -3.32 18.16
N ASP A 55 -0.92 -3.18 17.66
CA ASP A 55 0.31 -3.69 18.25
C ASP A 55 1.43 -2.63 18.28
N GLU A 56 2.56 -2.99 18.88
CA GLU A 56 3.74 -2.13 18.98
C GLU A 56 4.30 -1.72 17.61
N GLY A 57 4.18 -2.59 16.59
CA GLY A 57 4.61 -2.27 15.22
C GLY A 57 3.76 -1.17 14.60
N GLY A 58 2.44 -1.21 14.81
CA GLY A 58 1.53 -0.13 14.42
C GLY A 58 1.85 1.19 15.15
N GLU A 59 2.14 1.14 16.45
CA GLU A 59 2.53 2.31 17.24
C GLU A 59 3.88 2.90 16.77
N ASP A 60 4.86 2.05 16.43
CA ASP A 60 6.12 2.47 15.84
C ASP A 60 5.92 3.24 14.53
N LEU A 61 5.00 2.80 13.66
CA LEU A 61 4.64 3.54 12.43
C LEU A 61 4.05 4.92 12.73
N ILE A 62 3.21 5.05 13.75
CA ILE A 62 2.64 6.33 14.19
C ILE A 62 3.76 7.25 14.71
N ASN A 63 4.63 6.73 15.57
CA ASN A 63 5.77 7.47 16.12
C ASN A 63 6.72 7.93 15.01
N LYS A 64 7.02 7.06 14.05
CA LYS A 64 7.80 7.38 12.85
C LYS A 64 7.17 8.49 12.03
N ALA A 65 5.86 8.45 11.81
CA ALA A 65 5.16 9.52 11.11
C ALA A 65 5.30 10.88 11.83
N GLN A 66 5.09 10.90 13.15
CA GLN A 66 5.16 12.13 13.95
C GLN A 66 6.59 12.69 14.06
N ASN A 67 7.57 11.82 14.29
CA ASN A 67 8.94 12.23 14.58
C ASN A 67 9.78 12.47 13.32
N ILE A 68 9.39 11.91 12.17
CA ILE A 68 10.15 12.02 10.91
C ILE A 68 9.33 12.77 9.86
N LEU A 69 8.15 12.27 9.48
CA LEU A 69 7.38 12.86 8.39
C LEU A 69 6.82 14.24 8.75
N GLU A 70 6.27 14.41 9.95
CA GLU A 70 5.76 15.72 10.39
C GLU A 70 6.88 16.76 10.62
N GLN A 71 8.13 16.32 10.73
CA GLN A 71 9.31 17.19 10.79
C GLN A 71 9.87 17.51 9.39
N GLY A 72 9.26 16.99 8.32
CA GLY A 72 9.75 17.17 6.95
C GLY A 72 11.06 16.43 6.68
N LEU A 73 11.32 15.34 7.40
CA LEU A 73 12.50 14.50 7.25
C LEU A 73 12.20 13.27 6.37
N GLU A 74 13.25 12.67 5.81
CA GLU A 74 13.13 11.41 5.09
C GLU A 74 13.40 10.22 6.02
N PHE A 75 12.75 9.09 5.74
CA PHE A 75 13.12 7.84 6.40
C PHE A 75 14.50 7.38 5.93
N GLU A 76 15.24 6.79 6.87
CA GLU A 76 16.43 6.01 6.54
C GLU A 76 16.05 4.77 5.73
N LYS A 77 17.05 4.20 5.04
CA LYS A 77 16.84 3.00 4.22
C LYS A 77 16.59 1.82 5.13
N THR A 78 15.58 1.01 4.80
CA THR A 78 15.38 -0.31 5.41
C THR A 78 16.48 -1.26 4.93
N ASP A 79 17.31 -1.74 5.86
CA ASP A 79 18.33 -2.74 5.58
C ASP A 79 17.75 -4.15 5.47
N LEU A 80 18.44 -5.03 4.75
CA LEU A 80 18.12 -6.45 4.71
C LEU A 80 18.42 -7.08 6.08
N LYS A 81 17.42 -7.74 6.67
CA LYS A 81 17.47 -8.36 7.99
C LYS A 81 16.83 -9.74 7.95
N ASN A 82 17.15 -10.60 8.92
CA ASN A 82 16.46 -11.89 9.09
C ASN A 82 14.95 -11.66 9.28
N ILE A 83 14.10 -12.59 8.81
CA ILE A 83 12.65 -12.39 8.85
C ILE A 83 12.10 -12.21 10.27
N SER A 84 12.75 -12.82 11.27
CA SER A 84 12.42 -12.69 12.69
C SER A 84 12.66 -11.29 13.26
N GLN A 85 13.46 -10.46 12.58
CA GLN A 85 13.75 -9.08 12.94
C GLN A 85 12.87 -8.08 12.16
N VAL A 86 12.07 -8.56 11.20
CA VAL A 86 11.10 -7.75 10.47
C VAL A 86 9.78 -7.81 11.23
N THR A 87 9.51 -6.74 11.99
CA THR A 87 8.32 -6.63 12.85
C THR A 87 7.05 -6.55 12.02
N ASP A 88 6.05 -7.38 12.36
CA ASP A 88 4.69 -7.21 11.87
C ASP A 88 4.10 -5.92 12.43
N CYS A 89 3.40 -5.16 11.59
CA CYS A 89 2.65 -3.98 11.97
C CYS A 89 1.17 -4.26 11.79
N THR A 90 0.41 -4.20 12.88
CA THR A 90 -1.04 -4.43 12.85
C THR A 90 -1.80 -3.12 13.01
N LEU A 91 -2.59 -2.80 11.98
CA LEU A 91 -3.48 -1.64 11.96
C LEU A 91 -4.94 -2.09 11.83
N GLN A 92 -5.83 -1.37 12.48
CA GLN A 92 -7.27 -1.48 12.28
C GLN A 92 -7.77 -0.22 11.57
N ILE A 93 -8.36 -0.40 10.39
CA ILE A 93 -9.04 0.65 9.65
C ILE A 93 -10.53 0.53 9.88
N THR A 94 -11.12 1.60 10.42
CA THR A 94 -12.57 1.69 10.65
C THR A 94 -13.22 2.47 9.52
N LEU A 95 -14.15 1.84 8.79
CA LEU A 95 -14.92 2.45 7.71
C LEU A 95 -16.37 2.73 8.12
N LYS A 96 -16.89 3.86 7.66
CA LYS A 96 -18.32 4.22 7.73
C LYS A 96 -19.03 3.60 6.53
N GLU A 97 -20.11 2.86 6.77
CA GLU A 97 -21.00 2.46 5.69
C GLU A 97 -22.02 3.57 5.35
N LYS A 98 -22.47 3.60 4.09
CA LYS A 98 -23.27 4.70 3.51
C LYS A 98 -24.60 5.00 4.21
N LYS A 99 -25.21 4.02 4.89
CA LYS A 99 -26.53 4.24 5.52
C LYS A 99 -26.33 4.71 6.96
N ILE A 100 -27.03 5.77 7.34
CA ILE A 100 -27.09 6.23 8.73
C ILE A 100 -27.57 5.06 9.61
N GLY A 101 -26.77 4.70 10.61
CA GLY A 101 -27.06 3.56 11.51
C GLY A 101 -26.58 2.19 11.01
N SER A 102 -25.80 2.14 9.92
CA SER A 102 -25.07 0.92 9.53
C SER A 102 -23.99 0.60 10.55
N PRO A 103 -23.65 -0.69 10.76
CA PRO A 103 -22.50 -1.06 11.56
C PRO A 103 -21.21 -0.52 10.93
N LEU A 104 -20.24 -0.21 11.78
CA LEU A 104 -18.89 0.09 11.31
C LEU A 104 -18.27 -1.17 10.70
N PHE A 105 -17.35 -0.97 9.76
CA PHE A 105 -16.57 -2.05 9.18
C PHE A 105 -15.11 -1.92 9.60
N ASN A 106 -14.57 -2.98 10.20
CA ASN A 106 -13.18 -3.03 10.65
C ASN A 106 -12.36 -3.90 9.71
N LEU A 107 -11.30 -3.31 9.16
CA LEU A 107 -10.29 -4.00 8.38
C LEU A 107 -8.99 -4.08 9.18
N ASN A 108 -8.64 -5.29 9.58
CA ASN A 108 -7.38 -5.57 10.26
C ASN A 108 -6.31 -5.94 9.24
N ILE A 109 -5.16 -5.27 9.33
CA ILE A 109 -4.04 -5.44 8.40
C ILE A 109 -2.86 -5.84 9.25
N SER A 110 -2.30 -7.03 9.01
CA SER A 110 -0.95 -7.38 9.48
C SER A 110 0.01 -7.23 8.32
N SER A 111 1.03 -6.39 8.46
CA SER A 111 1.93 -6.02 7.36
C SER A 111 3.40 -6.07 7.74
N LYS A 112 4.24 -6.43 6.77
CA LYS A 112 5.70 -6.32 6.87
C LYS A 112 6.25 -5.43 5.78
N ASP A 113 7.20 -4.59 6.16
CA ASP A 113 7.97 -3.72 5.27
C ASP A 113 9.33 -4.37 4.98
N TYR A 114 9.48 -4.95 3.79
CA TYR A 114 10.71 -5.61 3.38
C TYR A 114 11.77 -4.64 2.86
N SER A 115 13.02 -5.09 2.89
CA SER A 115 14.12 -4.41 2.23
C SER A 115 13.79 -4.04 0.78
N GLY A 116 14.23 -2.85 0.36
CA GLY A 116 13.97 -2.34 -0.99
C GLY A 116 14.86 -2.94 -2.08
N GLU A 117 15.76 -3.84 -1.70
CA GLU A 117 16.58 -4.65 -2.60
C GLU A 117 15.84 -5.90 -3.10
N PHE A 118 14.65 -6.21 -2.55
CA PHE A 118 13.96 -7.49 -2.76
C PHE A 118 13.96 -8.01 -4.20
N PHE A 119 13.58 -7.20 -5.19
CA PHE A 119 13.54 -7.63 -6.60
C PHE A 119 14.92 -7.78 -7.23
N ASP A 120 15.87 -6.92 -6.87
CA ASP A 120 17.25 -7.00 -7.34
C ASP A 120 17.93 -8.26 -6.76
N ASP A 121 17.72 -8.51 -5.47
CA ASP A 121 18.18 -9.71 -4.77
C ASP A 121 17.53 -10.97 -5.34
N LEU A 122 16.22 -10.95 -5.66
CA LEU A 122 15.56 -12.06 -6.37
C LEU A 122 16.27 -12.39 -7.67
N LEU A 123 16.73 -11.39 -8.43
CA LEU A 123 17.42 -11.61 -9.70
C LEU A 123 18.84 -12.12 -9.51
N HIS A 124 19.60 -11.52 -8.59
CA HIS A 124 21.07 -11.66 -8.52
C HIS A 124 21.58 -12.49 -7.35
N GLN A 125 20.76 -12.71 -6.33
CA GLN A 125 21.13 -13.37 -5.07
C GLN A 125 20.20 -14.55 -4.72
N SER A 126 19.83 -15.38 -5.70
CA SER A 126 18.89 -16.49 -5.49
C SER A 126 19.35 -17.59 -4.52
N GLN A 127 20.56 -17.49 -3.97
CA GLN A 127 21.09 -18.39 -2.92
C GLN A 127 21.15 -17.71 -1.55
N ASN A 128 20.68 -16.46 -1.41
CA ASN A 128 20.65 -15.75 -0.14
C ASN A 128 19.54 -16.32 0.76
N PRO A 129 19.86 -16.93 1.92
CA PRO A 129 18.86 -17.52 2.80
C PRO A 129 17.81 -16.53 3.31
N GLN A 130 18.20 -15.26 3.54
CA GLN A 130 17.28 -14.22 4.02
C GLN A 130 16.22 -13.88 2.98
N LEU A 131 16.61 -13.92 1.71
CA LEU A 131 15.72 -13.67 0.59
C LEU A 131 14.71 -14.81 0.41
N GLU A 132 15.16 -16.05 0.60
CA GLU A 132 14.26 -17.21 0.58
C GLU A 132 13.24 -17.11 1.72
N GLU A 133 13.64 -16.72 2.93
CA GLU A 133 12.71 -16.46 4.04
C GLU A 133 11.65 -15.40 3.69
N TYR A 134 12.05 -14.32 3.01
CA TYR A 134 11.11 -13.27 2.58
C TYR A 134 10.13 -13.79 1.54
N LEU A 135 10.62 -14.58 0.59
CA LEU A 135 9.77 -15.22 -0.41
C LEU A 135 8.77 -16.15 0.27
N GLN A 136 9.24 -17.05 1.15
CA GLN A 136 8.37 -17.97 1.90
C GLN A 136 7.31 -17.26 2.73
N ASP A 137 7.65 -16.14 3.38
CA ASP A 137 6.68 -15.32 4.12
C ASP A 137 5.67 -14.63 3.19
N CYS A 138 6.08 -14.19 1.99
CA CYS A 138 5.14 -13.72 0.94
C CYS A 138 4.20 -14.84 0.47
N LEU A 139 4.67 -16.08 0.41
CA LEU A 139 3.87 -17.21 -0.04
C LEU A 139 2.72 -17.53 0.92
N GLN A 140 2.86 -17.21 2.22
CA GLN A 140 1.82 -17.41 3.25
C GLN A 140 0.79 -16.26 3.30
N ALA A 141 1.08 -15.13 2.64
CA ALA A 141 0.22 -13.95 2.65
C ALA A 141 -0.98 -14.11 1.71
N ASN A 142 -2.15 -13.63 2.14
CA ASN A 142 -3.35 -13.63 1.30
C ASN A 142 -3.51 -12.36 0.45
N GLY A 143 -2.70 -11.33 0.72
CA GLY A 143 -2.61 -10.12 -0.11
C GLY A 143 -1.18 -9.65 -0.30
N ILE A 144 -0.81 -9.35 -1.54
CA ILE A 144 0.48 -8.73 -1.88
C ILE A 144 0.21 -7.33 -2.41
N MET A 145 0.82 -6.32 -1.80
CA MET A 145 0.87 -4.97 -2.35
C MET A 145 2.22 -4.78 -3.02
N PHE A 146 2.22 -4.71 -4.34
CA PHE A 146 3.39 -4.31 -5.10
C PHE A 146 3.39 -2.79 -5.27
N LEU A 147 4.15 -2.11 -4.41
CA LEU A 147 4.29 -0.66 -4.42
C LEU A 147 5.44 -0.24 -5.34
N VAL A 148 5.17 0.67 -6.28
CA VAL A 148 6.18 1.23 -7.18
C VAL A 148 6.16 2.75 -7.14
N ASP A 149 7.32 3.39 -7.35
CA ASP A 149 7.36 4.82 -7.63
C ASP A 149 6.82 5.06 -9.04
N GLY A 150 5.69 5.75 -9.20
CA GLY A 150 5.08 5.97 -10.52
C GLY A 150 6.00 6.69 -11.53
N SER A 151 7.05 7.37 -11.06
CA SER A 151 8.04 8.06 -11.89
C SER A 151 9.20 7.16 -12.35
N SER A 152 9.36 5.96 -11.78
CA SER A 152 10.51 5.06 -12.02
C SER A 152 10.35 4.15 -13.25
N ARG A 153 9.67 4.60 -14.32
CA ARG A 153 9.37 3.83 -15.56
C ARG A 153 10.54 3.07 -16.19
N ARG A 154 11.79 3.49 -15.94
CA ARG A 154 12.99 2.80 -16.46
C ARG A 154 13.26 1.46 -15.76
N LYS A 155 12.62 1.20 -14.63
CA LYS A 155 12.67 -0.06 -13.89
C LYS A 155 11.64 -1.10 -14.33
N ASP A 156 10.79 -0.79 -15.31
CA ASP A 156 9.76 -1.70 -15.79
C ASP A 156 10.31 -3.11 -16.15
N LEU A 157 11.43 -3.17 -16.86
CA LEU A 157 12.06 -4.46 -17.21
C LEU A 157 12.62 -5.18 -15.98
N GLU A 158 13.29 -4.47 -15.08
CA GLU A 158 13.85 -5.00 -13.83
C GLU A 158 12.75 -5.60 -12.96
N TYR A 159 11.67 -4.83 -12.75
CA TYR A 159 10.50 -5.28 -12.01
C TYR A 159 9.81 -6.47 -12.68
N ALA A 160 9.64 -6.45 -14.01
CA ALA A 160 9.02 -7.56 -14.73
C ALA A 160 9.82 -8.87 -14.58
N ASN A 161 11.15 -8.79 -14.65
CA ASN A 161 12.03 -9.95 -14.47
C ASN A 161 11.99 -10.47 -13.03
N GLY A 162 12.03 -9.59 -12.03
CA GLY A 162 11.96 -10.00 -10.62
C GLY A 162 10.59 -10.61 -10.28
N LEU A 163 9.53 -10.06 -10.87
CA LEU A 163 8.16 -10.53 -10.69
C LEU A 163 7.95 -11.95 -11.24
N ASP A 164 8.60 -12.34 -12.34
CA ASP A 164 8.52 -13.73 -12.85
C ASP A 164 8.86 -14.75 -11.76
N LYS A 165 9.92 -14.51 -10.98
CA LYS A 165 10.34 -15.42 -9.90
C LYS A 165 9.31 -15.48 -8.78
N LEU A 166 8.75 -14.33 -8.38
CA LEU A 166 7.70 -14.27 -7.38
C LEU A 166 6.46 -15.03 -7.84
N LEU A 167 5.94 -14.74 -9.04
CA LEU A 167 4.71 -15.36 -9.56
C LEU A 167 4.86 -16.87 -9.71
N LEU A 168 6.01 -17.36 -10.19
CA LEU A 168 6.29 -18.80 -10.26
C LEU A 168 6.29 -19.47 -8.88
N ALA A 169 6.76 -18.78 -7.85
CA ALA A 169 6.72 -19.29 -6.48
C ALA A 169 5.29 -19.29 -5.91
N LEU A 170 4.49 -18.25 -6.22
CA LEU A 170 3.07 -18.17 -5.85
C LEU A 170 2.26 -19.32 -6.45
N ASP A 171 2.48 -19.64 -7.73
CA ASP A 171 1.76 -20.71 -8.44
C ASP A 171 2.02 -22.10 -7.88
N ARG A 172 3.23 -22.34 -7.34
CA ARG A 172 3.61 -23.62 -6.73
C ARG A 172 3.04 -23.81 -5.33
N ASN A 173 2.55 -22.74 -4.70
CA ASN A 173 2.05 -22.77 -3.33
C ASN A 173 0.56 -22.47 -3.33
N ASP A 174 -0.25 -23.52 -3.21
CA ASP A 174 -1.69 -23.37 -3.02
C ASP A 174 -1.98 -22.87 -1.58
N ILE A 175 -2.75 -21.78 -1.46
CA ILE A 175 -3.25 -21.30 -0.16
C ILE A 175 -4.67 -21.85 0.01
N ASN A 176 -4.79 -23.13 0.35
CA ASN A 176 -6.05 -23.77 0.77
C ASN A 176 -7.28 -23.39 -0.09
N GLY A 177 -7.12 -23.28 -1.42
CA GLY A 177 -8.21 -22.95 -2.34
C GLY A 177 -8.65 -21.47 -2.37
N SER A 178 -7.91 -20.56 -1.73
CA SER A 178 -8.14 -19.11 -1.82
C SER A 178 -7.33 -18.48 -2.96
N LYS A 179 -7.97 -17.61 -3.75
CA LYS A 179 -7.26 -16.87 -4.80
C LYS A 179 -6.35 -15.82 -4.19
N ARG A 180 -5.06 -15.87 -4.52
CA ARG A 180 -4.09 -14.82 -4.20
C ARG A 180 -4.50 -13.52 -4.89
N ARG A 181 -4.31 -12.40 -4.20
CA ARG A 181 -4.55 -11.05 -4.76
C ARG A 181 -3.28 -10.23 -4.75
N ILE A 182 -2.98 -9.59 -5.87
CA ILE A 182 -1.87 -8.63 -5.97
C ILE A 182 -2.41 -7.27 -6.39
N ALA A 183 -2.18 -6.26 -5.56
CA ALA A 183 -2.46 -4.87 -5.89
C ALA A 183 -1.18 -4.21 -6.41
N LEU A 184 -1.17 -3.76 -7.66
CA LEU A 184 -0.10 -2.89 -8.18
C LEU A 184 -0.46 -1.45 -7.85
N VAL A 185 0.33 -0.83 -6.96
CA VAL A 185 0.07 0.52 -6.46
C VAL A 185 1.16 1.46 -6.97
N LEU A 186 0.76 2.39 -7.84
CA LEU A 186 1.63 3.49 -8.27
C LEU A 186 1.60 4.57 -7.19
N ASN A 187 2.66 4.60 -6.39
CA ASN A 187 2.85 5.62 -5.38
C ASN A 187 3.43 6.91 -5.99
N LYS A 188 3.44 7.96 -5.19
CA LYS A 188 3.92 9.30 -5.53
C LYS A 188 3.10 10.01 -6.60
N CYS A 189 1.81 9.69 -6.67
CA CYS A 189 0.93 10.29 -7.67
C CYS A 189 0.61 11.77 -7.40
N GLU A 190 1.17 12.39 -6.36
CA GLU A 190 1.22 13.85 -6.21
C GLU A 190 2.14 14.52 -7.24
N GLN A 191 3.09 13.79 -7.85
CA GLN A 191 3.91 14.33 -8.93
C GLN A 191 3.04 14.72 -10.13
N SER A 192 3.30 15.90 -10.71
CA SER A 192 2.41 16.50 -11.72
C SER A 192 2.19 15.63 -12.96
N ASP A 193 3.19 14.85 -13.38
CA ASP A 193 3.10 13.96 -14.54
C ASP A 193 2.31 12.66 -14.28
N LEU A 194 2.02 12.37 -13.02
CA LEU A 194 1.20 11.23 -12.58
C LEU A 194 -0.21 11.70 -12.17
N TRP A 195 -0.30 12.86 -11.52
CA TRP A 195 -1.52 13.44 -10.98
C TRP A 195 -2.65 13.53 -12.02
N VAL A 196 -2.34 13.86 -13.28
CA VAL A 196 -3.32 14.05 -14.36
C VAL A 196 -4.15 12.79 -14.64
N ASN A 197 -3.56 11.60 -14.51
CA ASN A 197 -4.22 10.32 -14.81
C ASN A 197 -4.37 9.42 -13.58
N ARG A 198 -4.31 10.00 -12.38
CA ARG A 198 -4.39 9.25 -11.13
C ARG A 198 -5.72 8.50 -10.97
N ASP A 199 -6.79 9.08 -11.49
CA ASP A 199 -8.14 8.50 -11.51
C ASP A 199 -8.27 7.31 -12.48
N LYS A 200 -7.24 7.03 -13.28
CA LYS A 200 -7.18 5.94 -14.26
C LYS A 200 -6.00 5.03 -13.97
N PRO A 201 -5.96 4.35 -12.81
CA PRO A 201 -4.79 3.61 -12.36
C PRO A 201 -4.33 2.53 -13.35
N GLY A 202 -5.24 1.77 -13.96
CA GLY A 202 -4.89 0.75 -14.96
C GLY A 202 -4.25 1.33 -16.23
N PHE A 203 -4.74 2.49 -16.69
CA PHE A 203 -4.14 3.21 -17.81
C PHE A 203 -2.75 3.73 -17.45
N LEU A 204 -2.62 4.39 -16.28
CA LEU A 204 -1.35 4.94 -15.83
C LEU A 204 -0.30 3.84 -15.60
N ALA A 205 -0.69 2.72 -14.98
CA ALA A 205 0.14 1.54 -14.79
C ALA A 205 0.64 1.01 -16.14
N SER A 206 -0.26 0.79 -17.10
CA SER A 206 0.10 0.27 -18.42
C SER A 206 0.99 1.23 -19.22
N ALA A 207 0.81 2.55 -19.04
CA ALA A 207 1.62 3.57 -19.70
C ALA A 207 3.03 3.69 -19.09
N ARG A 208 3.19 3.43 -17.79
CA ARG A 208 4.46 3.59 -17.07
C ARG A 208 5.25 2.29 -16.94
N PHE A 209 4.55 1.17 -16.79
CA PHE A 209 5.11 -0.16 -16.53
C PHE A 209 4.43 -1.23 -17.42
N PRO A 210 4.54 -1.12 -18.76
CA PRO A 210 3.86 -2.02 -19.67
C PRO A 210 4.28 -3.49 -19.54
N GLN A 211 5.54 -3.78 -19.22
CA GLN A 211 6.02 -5.16 -19.08
C GLN A 211 5.52 -5.79 -17.78
N VAL A 212 5.57 -5.06 -16.66
CA VAL A 212 4.97 -5.51 -15.40
C VAL A 212 3.49 -5.80 -15.58
N CYS A 213 2.75 -4.89 -16.21
CA CYS A 213 1.32 -5.08 -16.45
C CYS A 213 1.03 -6.33 -17.29
N ARG A 214 1.81 -6.56 -18.36
CA ARG A 214 1.68 -7.76 -19.20
C ARG A 214 1.90 -9.05 -18.39
N LYS A 215 2.91 -9.09 -17.53
CA LYS A 215 3.21 -10.25 -16.68
C LYS A 215 2.09 -10.55 -15.70
N LEU A 216 1.63 -9.53 -14.96
CA LEU A 216 0.53 -9.67 -14.01
C LEU A 216 -0.77 -10.12 -14.70
N GLN A 217 -1.11 -9.51 -15.85
CA GLN A 217 -2.30 -9.86 -16.61
C GLN A 217 -2.24 -11.28 -17.17
N ALA A 218 -1.09 -11.71 -17.70
CA ALA A 218 -0.90 -13.08 -18.17
C ALA A 218 -1.08 -14.08 -17.03
N TRP A 219 -0.49 -13.81 -15.86
CA TRP A 219 -0.64 -14.62 -14.66
C TRP A 219 -2.10 -14.75 -14.21
N GLN A 220 -2.85 -13.63 -14.18
CA GLN A 220 -4.28 -13.65 -13.91
C GLN A 220 -5.07 -14.48 -14.94
N GLN A 221 -4.77 -14.35 -16.23
CA GLN A 221 -5.44 -15.09 -17.31
C GLN A 221 -5.20 -16.60 -17.22
N MET A 222 -4.04 -17.02 -16.73
CA MET A 222 -3.72 -18.43 -16.47
C MET A 222 -4.35 -18.95 -15.16
N GLY A 223 -5.08 -18.11 -14.42
CA GLY A 223 -5.77 -18.48 -13.20
C GLY A 223 -4.92 -18.40 -11.92
N GLY A 224 -3.72 -17.79 -11.97
CA GLY A 224 -2.83 -17.69 -10.81
C GLY A 224 -3.40 -16.86 -9.65
N GLY A 225 -4.27 -15.89 -9.95
CA GLY A 225 -4.93 -15.07 -8.93
C GLY A 225 -5.67 -13.88 -9.53
N GLU A 226 -5.92 -12.86 -8.70
CA GLU A 226 -6.56 -11.61 -9.08
C GLU A 226 -5.59 -10.45 -8.97
N ILE A 227 -5.65 -9.53 -9.93
CA ILE A 227 -4.82 -8.33 -10.03
C ILE A 227 -5.71 -7.10 -10.09
N GLU A 228 -5.29 -6.05 -9.39
CA GLU A 228 -5.92 -4.74 -9.53
C GLU A 228 -4.89 -3.60 -9.40
N PHE A 229 -5.20 -2.47 -10.05
CA PHE A 229 -4.31 -1.32 -10.15
C PHE A 229 -4.83 -0.15 -9.32
N PHE A 230 -3.93 0.51 -8.58
CA PHE A 230 -4.26 1.67 -7.77
C PHE A 230 -3.21 2.77 -7.94
N THR A 231 -3.61 3.99 -7.60
CA THR A 231 -2.71 5.11 -7.42
C THR A 231 -2.78 5.60 -6.00
N ALA A 232 -1.64 6.02 -5.46
CA ALA A 232 -1.55 6.53 -4.11
C ALA A 232 -0.58 7.71 -4.04
N SER A 233 -0.75 8.52 -3.01
CA SER A 233 0.28 9.41 -2.52
C SER A 233 0.31 9.39 -1.01
N ALA A 234 1.49 9.12 -0.47
CA ALA A 234 1.75 9.22 0.95
C ALA A 234 1.77 10.67 1.45
N PHE A 235 2.00 11.66 0.58
CA PHE A 235 2.16 13.08 0.99
C PHE A 235 1.01 13.99 0.55
N GLY A 236 0.36 13.67 -0.57
CA GLY A 236 -0.77 14.41 -1.10
C GLY A 236 -0.41 15.70 -1.84
N MET A 237 -1.45 16.50 -2.07
CA MET A 237 -1.38 17.80 -2.77
C MET A 237 -1.74 18.94 -1.83
N LEU A 238 -1.25 20.13 -2.14
CA LEU A 238 -1.69 21.39 -1.54
C LEU A 238 -2.60 22.14 -2.51
N GLY A 239 -3.65 22.78 -1.97
CA GLY A 239 -4.56 23.63 -2.72
C GLY A 239 -5.57 22.87 -3.58
N ASN A 240 -6.78 23.42 -3.69
CA ASN A 240 -7.87 22.81 -4.46
C ASN A 240 -8.00 23.38 -5.88
N LYS A 241 -7.76 24.69 -6.05
CA LYS A 241 -7.91 25.40 -7.33
C LYS A 241 -6.68 25.27 -8.23
N TYR A 242 -5.50 25.33 -7.62
CA TYR A 242 -4.21 25.16 -8.27
C TYR A 242 -3.42 24.12 -7.47
N PRO A 243 -3.71 22.82 -7.69
CA PRO A 243 -3.10 21.77 -6.91
C PRO A 243 -1.60 21.72 -7.19
N GLU A 244 -0.80 21.83 -6.14
CA GLU A 244 0.65 21.64 -6.17
C GLU A 244 1.05 20.41 -5.33
N PRO A 245 2.12 19.69 -5.69
CA PRO A 245 2.60 18.58 -4.87
C PRO A 245 2.98 19.05 -3.46
N ASN A 246 2.55 18.35 -2.40
CA ASN A 246 2.96 18.66 -1.03
C ASN A 246 4.37 18.13 -0.71
N VAL A 247 5.34 18.40 -1.58
CA VAL A 247 6.66 17.77 -1.53
C VAL A 247 7.79 18.77 -1.79
N ASN A 248 8.89 18.60 -1.06
CA ASN A 248 10.19 19.17 -1.39
C ASN A 248 11.06 18.07 -2.01
N LEU A 249 11.45 18.26 -3.27
CA LEU A 249 12.28 17.29 -3.99
C LEU A 249 13.72 17.35 -3.46
N LEU A 250 14.22 16.20 -3.01
CA LEU A 250 15.62 16.04 -2.59
C LEU A 250 16.48 15.56 -3.76
N ASN A 251 15.96 14.60 -4.54
CA ASN A 251 16.67 14.04 -5.69
C ASN A 251 15.68 13.48 -6.73
N ARG A 252 16.08 13.50 -8.00
CA ARG A 252 15.43 12.79 -9.09
C ARG A 252 16.47 11.95 -9.83
N SER A 253 16.26 10.65 -9.87
CA SER A 253 17.16 9.70 -10.52
C SER A 253 16.41 8.78 -11.47
N ARG A 254 17.15 7.88 -12.13
CA ARG A 254 16.55 6.80 -12.93
C ARG A 254 15.70 5.85 -12.09
N GLY A 255 16.02 5.71 -10.80
CA GLY A 255 15.30 4.86 -9.85
C GLY A 255 14.08 5.51 -9.23
N GLY A 256 13.72 6.74 -9.63
CA GLY A 256 12.57 7.47 -9.10
C GLY A 256 12.95 8.77 -8.38
N VAL A 257 11.99 9.30 -7.62
CA VAL A 257 12.07 10.58 -6.93
C VAL A 257 12.31 10.38 -5.44
N ARG A 258 13.18 11.17 -4.81
CA ARG A 258 13.26 11.27 -3.35
C ARG A 258 12.73 12.62 -2.93
N ALA A 259 11.85 12.63 -1.95
CA ALA A 259 11.19 13.84 -1.50
C ALA A 259 10.78 13.72 -0.03
N VAL A 260 10.57 14.87 0.59
CA VAL A 260 10.00 15.02 1.94
C VAL A 260 8.75 15.88 1.88
N ILE A 261 7.92 15.83 2.92
CA ILE A 261 6.70 16.64 2.98
C ILE A 261 7.05 18.12 3.00
N LYS A 262 6.40 18.91 2.13
CA LYS A 262 6.60 20.37 2.06
C LYS A 262 5.91 21.10 3.21
N ASN A 263 4.67 20.75 3.50
CA ASN A 263 3.86 21.32 4.57
C ASN A 263 3.11 20.24 5.34
N PRO A 264 3.68 19.77 6.47
CA PRO A 264 3.05 18.79 7.36
C PRO A 264 1.67 19.18 7.90
N ARG A 265 1.42 20.48 8.09
CA ARG A 265 0.12 20.97 8.60
C ARG A 265 -1.03 20.74 7.62
N LEU A 266 -0.71 20.67 6.33
CA LEU A 266 -1.65 20.41 5.24
C LEU A 266 -1.44 19.00 4.64
N TRP A 267 -0.72 18.14 5.35
CA TRP A 267 -0.44 16.78 4.91
C TRP A 267 -1.72 15.96 4.85
N ARG A 268 -2.10 15.55 3.64
CA ARG A 268 -3.30 14.79 3.38
C ARG A 268 -3.01 13.71 2.32
N PRO A 269 -2.66 12.48 2.73
CA PRO A 269 -2.45 11.40 1.79
C PRO A 269 -3.75 11.03 1.07
N PHE A 270 -3.62 10.29 -0.03
CA PHE A 270 -4.76 9.70 -0.74
C PHE A 270 -4.41 8.32 -1.31
N GLY A 271 -5.43 7.51 -1.56
CA GLY A 271 -5.35 6.20 -2.20
C GLY A 271 -4.71 5.11 -1.33
N LEU A 272 -4.49 5.36 -0.03
CA LEU A 272 -3.78 4.39 0.84
C LEU A 272 -4.67 3.22 1.30
N VAL A 273 -5.98 3.43 1.39
CA VAL A 273 -6.90 2.43 1.96
C VAL A 273 -7.53 1.54 0.89
N ALA A 274 -7.81 2.11 -0.30
CA ALA A 274 -8.42 1.40 -1.43
C ALA A 274 -7.75 0.05 -1.79
N PRO A 275 -6.41 -0.02 -2.02
CA PRO A 275 -5.77 -1.29 -2.35
C PRO A 275 -5.91 -2.32 -1.23
N ILE A 276 -5.84 -1.89 0.03
CA ILE A 276 -5.90 -2.79 1.18
C ILE A 276 -7.31 -3.36 1.37
N TYR A 277 -8.33 -2.52 1.19
CA TYR A 277 -9.72 -2.96 1.18
C TYR A 277 -9.96 -4.00 0.09
N TRP A 278 -9.49 -3.75 -1.14
CA TRP A 278 -9.64 -4.70 -2.25
C TRP A 278 -8.90 -6.01 -1.99
N LEU A 279 -7.67 -5.96 -1.47
CA LEU A 279 -6.93 -7.18 -1.11
C LEU A 279 -7.71 -8.04 -0.10
N ALA A 280 -8.35 -7.42 0.88
CA ALA A 280 -9.14 -8.11 1.89
C ALA A 280 -10.49 -8.65 1.36
N LYS A 281 -11.16 -7.91 0.47
CA LYS A 281 -12.55 -8.19 0.07
C LYS A 281 -12.72 -8.75 -1.35
N GLY A 282 -11.73 -8.61 -2.21
CA GLY A 282 -11.82 -8.93 -3.64
C GLY A 282 -12.75 -8.02 -4.45
N SER A 283 -13.22 -6.91 -3.85
CA SER A 283 -14.09 -5.94 -4.51
C SER A 283 -13.68 -4.53 -4.13
N ARG A 284 -13.81 -3.58 -5.07
CA ARG A 284 -13.50 -2.17 -4.83
C ARG A 284 -14.59 -1.53 -4.00
N HIS A 285 -14.19 -0.63 -3.09
CA HIS A 285 -15.13 0.26 -2.43
C HIS A 285 -15.36 1.49 -3.34
N PRO A 286 -16.62 1.89 -3.60
CA PRO A 286 -16.93 2.94 -4.58
C PRO A 286 -16.38 4.33 -4.25
N GLU A 287 -15.99 4.58 -3.00
CA GLU A 287 -15.54 5.89 -2.53
C GLU A 287 -14.08 5.92 -2.07
N LEU A 288 -13.42 4.77 -1.89
CA LEU A 288 -12.03 4.76 -1.39
C LEU A 288 -11.02 5.19 -2.44
N ASP A 289 -11.35 5.10 -3.72
CA ASP A 289 -10.46 5.49 -4.83
C ASP A 289 -10.25 7.03 -4.91
N HIS A 290 -11.06 7.81 -4.20
CA HIS A 290 -11.04 9.28 -4.21
C HIS A 290 -10.56 9.92 -2.90
N VAL A 291 -10.16 9.09 -1.93
CA VAL A 291 -9.89 9.48 -0.54
C VAL A 291 -8.41 9.40 -0.23
#